data_AF-A0A970M7J3-F1
#
_entry.id   AF-A0A970M7J3-F1
#
_cell.length_a   1.000
_cell.length_b   1.000
_cell.length_c   1.000
_cell.angle_alpha   90.00
_cell.angle_beta   90.00
_cell.angle_gamma   90.00
#
_symmetry.space_group_name_H-M   'P 1'
#
loop_
_entity.id
_entity.type
_entity.pdbx_description
1 polymer ?
#
loop_
_entity_poly.entity_id
_entity_poly.type
_entity_poly.pdbx_seq_one_letter_code
_entity_poly.pdbx_strand_id
1 'polypeptide(L)'
;MRTTQEIIALLFELEHAIADDLEDQELDFKQWDMHSRDKAVKMLVQMAVCMANGGGGTVVLGVADRVRGRREAILGVPPEIDINVLKKAVYDQTDPKIMPVFESVSVPEGTGRLIFMRIYPGMPPYTDTAGRGNIRIGRECQPLTGTLRRKIAVETGETDYTAEAVTPLNPALISATAMEALRNHAVKEHAPSDLLKLSDSELLSTLGLVKQERLTRAGLLLAGTESAIKEYVPGHNWTFLQMTSDTEYGIREDRVSALPLSIQRIEELLVPFNPITTYEHGLFHFEYRTWPEIAVREALMNAFCHVDLRIGGPVMVKLYPTHLEISNNGGFIAGITPENILHHQPAARNPLLVEALTRLRLVNRSNLGIGRMFHSLLWEGKEPPAIREIGESVLVSFPKRELNAAFRLFVAKESRNGRSLGVDELLLLQYLLQHPEVDTATAAALCQRSDAEIRERLATMEGLGYIEHGGAGRGAYWCIHPVLYSRLADNEQAENRRRIDWEAAKTRVLSILMDRAKRNEPGLSNKEIRQITYFDRGQAYRLMQELLAENHQVVQVGQKRWTRYEYTIRNA
;
A
#
# COMPACT_ATOMS: atom_id res chain seq x y z
N MET A 1 17.86 1.20 -5.15
CA MET A 1 19.10 1.50 -5.92
C MET A 1 20.28 1.70 -4.97
N ARG A 2 21.36 0.92 -5.12
CA ARG A 2 22.54 0.96 -4.23
C ARG A 2 23.34 2.28 -4.34
N THR A 3 23.92 2.69 -3.23
CA THR A 3 24.83 3.84 -3.13
C THR A 3 26.21 3.51 -3.72
N THR A 4 27.00 4.53 -4.08
CA THR A 4 28.37 4.33 -4.59
C THR A 4 29.23 3.57 -3.57
N GLN A 5 29.07 3.88 -2.28
CA GLN A 5 29.83 3.23 -1.20
C GLN A 5 29.49 1.75 -1.06
N GLU A 6 28.21 1.38 -1.16
CA GLU A 6 27.79 -0.03 -1.14
C GLU A 6 28.35 -0.80 -2.33
N ILE A 7 28.32 -0.22 -3.54
CA ILE A 7 28.89 -0.86 -4.73
C ILE A 7 30.40 -1.02 -4.59
N ILE A 8 31.12 -0.01 -4.07
CA ILE A 8 32.55 -0.10 -3.80
C ILE A 8 32.86 -1.21 -2.78
N ALA A 9 32.03 -1.39 -1.75
CA ALA A 9 32.19 -2.46 -0.79
C ALA A 9 32.10 -3.84 -1.46
N LEU A 10 31.17 -4.03 -2.40
CA LEU A 10 31.03 -5.28 -3.17
C LEU A 10 32.24 -5.57 -4.07
N LEU A 11 32.96 -4.55 -4.55
CA LEU A 11 34.17 -4.76 -5.35
C LEU A 11 35.28 -5.47 -4.55
N PHE A 12 35.27 -5.40 -3.21
CA PHE A 12 36.19 -6.19 -2.39
C PHE A 12 35.86 -7.68 -2.40
N GLU A 13 34.58 -8.05 -2.57
CA GLU A 13 34.15 -9.45 -2.63
C GLU A 13 34.62 -10.17 -3.90
N LEU A 14 35.03 -9.44 -4.95
CA LEU A 14 35.59 -10.02 -6.18
C LEU A 14 36.90 -10.78 -5.95
N GLU A 15 37.55 -10.61 -4.79
CA GLU A 15 38.67 -11.46 -4.38
C GLU A 15 38.24 -12.92 -4.18
N HIS A 16 36.99 -13.15 -3.81
CA HIS A 16 36.48 -14.44 -3.38
C HIS A 16 35.29 -14.95 -4.20
N ALA A 17 34.55 -14.06 -4.86
CA ALA A 17 33.41 -14.35 -5.73
C ALA A 17 33.64 -13.84 -7.16
N ILE A 18 32.76 -14.24 -8.08
CA ILE A 18 32.67 -13.64 -9.42
C ILE A 18 31.61 -12.53 -9.41
N ALA A 19 31.72 -11.56 -10.32
CA ALA A 19 30.80 -10.42 -10.35
C ALA A 19 29.34 -10.85 -10.61
N ASP A 20 29.11 -11.89 -11.42
CA ASP A 20 27.78 -12.48 -11.71
C ASP A 20 27.00 -12.92 -10.45
N ASP A 21 27.70 -13.35 -9.40
CA ASP A 21 27.09 -13.76 -8.13
C ASP A 21 26.69 -12.58 -7.24
N LEU A 22 27.24 -11.39 -7.51
CA LEU A 22 26.96 -10.15 -6.79
C LEU A 22 25.87 -9.31 -7.44
N GLU A 23 25.45 -9.69 -8.66
CA GLU A 23 24.36 -9.05 -9.38
C GLU A 23 22.98 -9.38 -8.80
N ASP A 24 22.04 -8.45 -8.96
CA ASP A 24 20.65 -8.63 -8.59
C ASP A 24 19.72 -7.84 -9.55
N GLN A 25 18.49 -7.58 -9.08
CA GLN A 25 17.49 -6.82 -9.82
C GLN A 25 17.93 -5.37 -10.11
N GLU A 26 18.74 -4.76 -9.24
CA GLU A 26 19.12 -3.35 -9.31
C GLU A 26 20.61 -3.12 -9.61
N LEU A 27 21.44 -4.17 -9.67
CA LEU A 27 22.88 -4.10 -9.91
C LEU A 27 23.32 -5.10 -10.97
N ASP A 28 24.12 -4.63 -11.93
CA ASP A 28 24.74 -5.45 -12.97
C ASP A 28 26.18 -4.97 -13.25
N PHE A 29 27.10 -5.91 -13.49
CA PHE A 29 28.47 -5.66 -13.87
C PHE A 29 28.66 -5.97 -15.35
N LYS A 30 29.36 -5.11 -16.08
CA LYS A 30 29.70 -5.36 -17.48
C LYS A 30 31.13 -5.01 -17.81
N GLN A 31 31.76 -5.89 -18.58
CA GLN A 31 33.06 -5.63 -19.15
C GLN A 31 32.95 -4.55 -20.24
N TRP A 32 33.91 -3.61 -20.24
CA TRP A 32 34.01 -2.63 -21.31
C TRP A 32 34.72 -3.22 -22.53
N ASP A 33 34.12 -3.10 -23.71
CA ASP A 33 34.73 -3.56 -24.96
C ASP A 33 35.74 -2.52 -25.46
N MET A 34 37.03 -2.89 -25.41
CA MET A 34 38.15 -2.04 -25.81
C MET A 34 38.40 -2.02 -27.32
N HIS A 35 37.76 -2.92 -28.08
CA HIS A 35 38.06 -3.13 -29.49
C HIS A 35 37.03 -2.46 -30.40
N SER A 36 35.79 -2.28 -29.95
CA SER A 36 34.75 -1.62 -30.72
C SER A 36 33.89 -0.68 -29.86
N ARG A 37 34.04 0.62 -30.10
CA ARG A 37 33.21 1.65 -29.48
C ARG A 37 31.72 1.45 -29.78
N ASP A 38 31.38 1.08 -31.01
CA ASP A 38 30.00 0.83 -31.41
C ASP A 38 29.38 -0.34 -30.65
N LYS A 39 30.16 -1.40 -30.41
CA LYS A 39 29.70 -2.55 -29.62
C LYS A 39 29.51 -2.20 -28.15
N ALA A 40 30.43 -1.43 -27.57
CA ALA A 40 30.28 -0.91 -26.20
C ALA A 40 29.03 -0.02 -26.06
N VAL A 41 28.78 0.88 -27.02
CA VAL A 41 27.59 1.74 -27.02
C VAL A 41 26.31 0.92 -27.17
N LYS A 42 26.26 -0.07 -28.06
CA LYS A 42 25.10 -0.96 -28.21
C LYS A 42 24.77 -1.72 -26.93
N MET A 43 25.78 -2.30 -26.28
CA MET A 43 25.64 -2.97 -24.99
C MET A 43 25.07 -1.99 -23.94
N LEU A 44 25.63 -0.78 -23.89
CA LEU A 44 25.22 0.23 -22.94
C LEU A 44 23.76 0.67 -23.13
N VAL A 45 23.32 0.88 -24.39
CA VAL A 45 21.91 1.17 -24.72
C VAL A 45 21.00 0.00 -24.31
N GLN A 46 21.39 -1.23 -24.62
CA GLN A 46 20.62 -2.42 -24.26
C GLN A 46 20.46 -2.56 -22.74
N MET A 47 21.52 -2.26 -21.97
CA MET A 47 21.47 -2.27 -20.51
C MET A 47 20.64 -1.13 -19.94
N ALA A 48 20.71 0.06 -20.51
CA ALA A 48 19.84 1.16 -20.11
C ALA A 48 18.36 0.80 -20.29
N VAL A 49 17.98 0.22 -21.45
CA VAL A 49 16.62 -0.25 -21.72
C VAL A 49 16.21 -1.36 -20.76
N CYS A 50 17.06 -2.38 -20.57
CA CYS A 50 16.77 -3.49 -19.68
C CYS A 50 16.52 -3.05 -18.24
N MET A 51 17.38 -2.18 -17.71
CA MET A 51 17.27 -1.64 -16.36
C MET A 51 16.05 -0.75 -16.21
N ALA A 52 15.79 0.16 -17.17
CA ALA A 52 14.61 1.03 -17.12
C ALA A 52 13.31 0.21 -17.11
N ASN A 53 13.26 -0.89 -17.86
CA ASN A 53 12.11 -1.80 -17.87
C ASN A 53 11.96 -2.64 -16.60
N GLY A 54 13.04 -2.84 -15.86
CA GLY A 54 13.05 -3.67 -14.65
C GLY A 54 12.92 -2.91 -13.33
N GLY A 55 12.55 -1.63 -13.35
CA GLY A 55 12.42 -0.79 -12.14
C GLY A 55 13.64 0.08 -11.82
N GLY A 56 14.57 0.23 -12.76
CA GLY A 56 15.80 1.00 -12.58
C GLY A 56 16.94 0.17 -11.96
N GLY A 57 18.10 0.81 -11.77
CA GLY A 57 19.29 0.12 -11.29
C GLY A 57 20.59 0.84 -11.62
N THR A 58 21.71 0.22 -11.28
CA THR A 58 23.06 0.67 -11.59
C THR A 58 23.81 -0.39 -12.38
N VAL A 59 24.39 0.02 -13.51
CA VAL A 59 25.29 -0.82 -14.31
C VAL A 59 26.72 -0.34 -14.09
N VAL A 60 27.59 -1.23 -13.64
CA VAL A 60 29.01 -0.94 -13.39
C VAL A 60 29.84 -1.39 -14.59
N LEU A 61 30.42 -0.43 -15.31
CA LEU A 61 31.22 -0.68 -16.50
C LEU A 61 32.71 -0.79 -16.15
N GLY A 62 33.37 -1.82 -16.68
CA GLY A 62 34.80 -2.09 -16.51
C GLY A 62 35.12 -3.30 -15.62
N VAL A 63 34.14 -4.15 -15.32
CA VAL A 63 34.33 -5.36 -14.50
C VAL A 63 33.94 -6.59 -15.31
N ALA A 64 34.76 -7.66 -15.28
CA ALA A 64 34.49 -8.90 -16.00
C ALA A 64 33.57 -9.84 -15.18
N ASP A 65 32.48 -10.30 -15.79
CA ASP A 65 31.37 -11.00 -15.11
C ASP A 65 31.80 -12.30 -14.40
N ARG A 66 32.65 -13.11 -15.05
CA ARG A 66 33.00 -14.48 -14.61
C ARG A 66 34.50 -14.67 -14.36
N VAL A 67 35.14 -13.65 -13.81
CA VAL A 67 36.55 -13.69 -13.40
C VAL A 67 36.62 -13.58 -11.88
N ARG A 68 37.38 -14.48 -11.25
CA ARG A 68 37.66 -14.45 -9.82
C ARG A 68 39.02 -13.81 -9.59
N GLY A 69 39.12 -12.99 -8.55
CA GLY A 69 40.31 -12.19 -8.25
C GLY A 69 40.04 -10.75 -8.62
N ARG A 70 40.13 -9.85 -7.63
CA ARG A 70 39.70 -8.45 -7.81
C ARG A 70 40.53 -7.74 -8.88
N ARG A 71 41.84 -7.97 -8.90
CA ARG A 71 42.77 -7.35 -9.86
C ARG A 71 42.53 -7.84 -11.29
N GLU A 72 42.14 -9.08 -11.44
CA GLU A 72 41.88 -9.72 -12.72
C GLU A 72 40.48 -9.38 -13.25
N ALA A 73 39.49 -9.24 -12.35
CA ALA A 73 38.12 -8.91 -12.70
C ALA A 73 37.95 -7.42 -13.05
N ILE A 74 38.65 -6.51 -12.38
CA ILE A 74 38.56 -5.06 -12.64
C ILE A 74 39.51 -4.67 -13.76
N LEU A 75 38.96 -4.58 -14.97
CA LEU A 75 39.69 -4.18 -16.18
C LEU A 75 39.70 -2.65 -16.37
N GLY A 76 38.62 -1.99 -15.94
CA GLY A 76 38.42 -0.55 -16.03
C GLY A 76 37.88 -0.07 -17.39
N VAL A 77 37.59 1.23 -17.44
CA VAL A 77 37.22 1.98 -18.65
C VAL A 77 38.28 3.05 -18.91
N PRO A 78 38.80 3.19 -20.14
CA PRO A 78 39.85 4.17 -20.43
C PRO A 78 39.44 5.62 -20.15
N PRO A 79 40.37 6.48 -19.68
CA PRO A 79 40.09 7.87 -19.34
C PRO A 79 39.59 8.71 -20.53
N GLU A 80 39.98 8.38 -21.75
CA GLU A 80 39.56 9.03 -23.00
C GLU A 80 38.08 8.83 -23.35
N ILE A 81 37.38 7.90 -22.68
CA ILE A 81 35.94 7.72 -22.87
C ILE A 81 35.16 8.84 -22.18
N ASP A 82 34.56 9.69 -23.01
CA ASP A 82 33.72 10.80 -22.58
C ASP A 82 32.30 10.32 -22.20
N ILE A 83 31.96 10.53 -20.93
CA ILE A 83 30.66 10.23 -20.34
C ILE A 83 29.53 10.99 -21.05
N ASN A 84 29.74 12.23 -21.47
CA ASN A 84 28.70 13.04 -22.11
C ASN A 84 28.29 12.44 -23.46
N VAL A 85 29.24 11.84 -24.18
CA VAL A 85 28.95 11.14 -25.44
C VAL A 85 28.14 9.88 -25.16
N LEU A 86 28.45 9.12 -24.09
CA LEU A 86 27.66 7.94 -23.71
C LEU A 86 26.24 8.33 -23.28
N LYS A 87 26.10 9.40 -22.50
CA LYS A 87 24.81 9.96 -22.09
C LYS A 87 23.96 10.35 -23.29
N LYS A 88 24.55 11.08 -24.24
CA LYS A 88 23.89 11.43 -25.50
C LYS A 88 23.51 10.19 -26.31
N ALA A 89 24.39 9.20 -26.39
CA ALA A 89 24.13 7.98 -27.15
C ALA A 89 22.95 7.16 -26.59
N VAL A 90 22.80 7.07 -25.26
CA VAL A 90 21.63 6.44 -24.64
C VAL A 90 20.37 7.24 -24.95
N TYR A 91 20.40 8.54 -24.72
CA TYR A 91 19.24 9.40 -24.95
C TYR A 91 18.77 9.32 -26.42
N ASP A 92 19.68 9.47 -27.38
CA ASP A 92 19.32 9.50 -28.80
C ASP A 92 18.78 8.15 -29.30
N GLN A 93 19.29 7.02 -28.77
CA GLN A 93 18.95 5.67 -29.25
C GLN A 93 17.88 4.94 -28.42
N THR A 94 17.27 5.58 -27.43
CA THR A 94 16.17 4.99 -26.65
C THR A 94 14.84 5.69 -26.91
N ASP A 95 13.75 4.94 -26.79
CA ASP A 95 12.38 5.44 -26.89
C ASP A 95 11.44 4.66 -25.93
N PRO A 96 10.78 5.31 -24.95
CA PRO A 96 10.94 6.73 -24.58
C PRO A 96 12.37 7.09 -24.20
N LYS A 97 12.70 8.39 -24.22
CA LYS A 97 14.07 8.87 -24.00
C LYS A 97 14.55 8.58 -22.58
N ILE A 98 15.61 7.80 -22.44
CA ILE A 98 16.27 7.52 -21.15
C ILE A 98 17.39 8.54 -20.91
N MET A 99 17.38 9.17 -19.74
CA MET A 99 18.44 10.08 -19.29
C MET A 99 19.27 9.42 -18.18
N PRO A 100 20.36 8.71 -18.49
CA PRO A 100 21.21 8.08 -17.47
C PRO A 100 22.00 9.13 -16.68
N VAL A 101 22.25 8.83 -15.42
CA VAL A 101 23.24 9.55 -14.59
C VAL A 101 24.51 8.72 -14.55
N PHE A 102 25.61 9.32 -15.00
CA PHE A 102 26.91 8.68 -15.03
C PHE A 102 27.81 9.23 -13.93
N GLU A 103 28.54 8.34 -13.27
CA GLU A 103 29.49 8.67 -12.22
C GLU A 103 30.81 7.93 -12.51
N SER A 104 31.94 8.64 -12.48
CA SER A 104 33.26 8.02 -12.62
C SER A 104 33.86 7.73 -11.25
N VAL A 105 34.28 6.49 -11.04
CA VAL A 105 34.91 6.05 -9.78
C VAL A 105 36.35 5.65 -10.06
N SER A 106 37.29 6.24 -9.32
CA SER A 106 38.70 5.86 -9.39
C SER A 106 38.95 4.56 -8.64
N VAL A 107 39.71 3.66 -9.28
CA VAL A 107 40.10 2.37 -8.71
C VAL A 107 41.61 2.16 -8.92
N PRO A 108 42.31 1.41 -8.05
CA PRO A 108 43.73 1.14 -8.25
C PRO A 108 44.02 0.10 -9.35
N GLU A 109 43.02 -0.70 -9.74
CA GLU A 109 43.15 -1.77 -10.73
C GLU A 109 42.84 -1.31 -12.18
N GLY A 110 43.25 -2.13 -13.16
CA GLY A 110 42.90 -1.93 -14.56
C GLY A 110 43.35 -0.58 -15.14
N THR A 111 42.47 0.09 -15.89
CA THR A 111 42.71 1.45 -16.41
C THR A 111 42.64 2.56 -15.34
N GLY A 112 42.37 2.21 -14.08
CA GLY A 112 42.28 3.15 -12.97
C GLY A 112 40.91 3.82 -12.80
N ARG A 113 39.90 3.43 -13.59
CA ARG A 113 38.57 4.07 -13.62
C ARG A 113 37.47 3.07 -13.93
N LEU A 114 36.37 3.15 -13.18
CA LEU A 114 35.07 2.54 -13.49
C LEU A 114 34.05 3.62 -13.84
N ILE A 115 33.01 3.24 -14.57
CA ILE A 115 31.87 4.11 -14.88
C ILE A 115 30.60 3.45 -14.36
N PHE A 116 29.88 4.16 -13.49
CA PHE A 116 28.57 3.72 -13.01
C PHE A 116 27.50 4.42 -13.85
N MET A 117 26.65 3.64 -14.51
CA MET A 117 25.46 4.14 -15.21
C MET A 117 24.24 3.88 -14.36
N ARG A 118 23.68 4.94 -13.76
CA ARG A 118 22.47 4.89 -12.95
C ARG A 118 21.26 5.18 -13.82
N ILE A 119 20.29 4.27 -13.78
CA ILE A 119 19.01 4.36 -14.47
C ILE A 119 17.94 4.45 -13.40
N TYR A 120 17.17 5.54 -13.41
CA TYR A 120 16.03 5.68 -12.51
C TYR A 120 14.84 4.87 -13.02
N PRO A 121 13.98 4.36 -12.13
CA PRO A 121 12.72 3.76 -12.51
C PRO A 121 11.92 4.73 -13.39
N GLY A 122 11.32 4.19 -14.44
CA GLY A 122 10.43 4.92 -15.33
C GLY A 122 9.18 4.10 -15.62
N MET A 123 8.37 4.56 -16.58
CA MET A 123 7.21 3.81 -17.05
C MET A 123 7.62 2.97 -18.27
N PRO A 124 7.81 1.65 -18.13
CA PRO A 124 8.04 0.78 -19.27
C PRO A 124 6.83 0.77 -20.23
N PRO A 125 6.96 0.26 -21.46
CA PRO A 125 8.13 -0.34 -22.07
C PRO A 125 9.06 0.68 -22.74
N TYR A 126 10.30 0.73 -22.28
CA TYR A 126 11.43 1.31 -22.99
C TYR A 126 11.93 0.37 -24.08
N THR A 127 12.35 0.96 -25.19
CA THR A 127 12.91 0.28 -26.35
C THR A 127 14.12 1.04 -26.89
N ASP A 128 14.90 0.41 -27.74
CA ASP A 128 15.78 1.15 -28.64
C ASP A 128 14.97 1.78 -29.79
N THR A 129 15.56 2.69 -30.54
CA THR A 129 14.89 3.33 -31.69
C THR A 129 14.52 2.36 -32.83
N ALA A 130 14.96 1.09 -32.77
CA ALA A 130 14.55 0.04 -33.69
C ALA A 130 13.41 -0.82 -33.14
N GLY A 131 12.84 -0.46 -31.98
CA GLY A 131 11.73 -1.17 -31.33
C GLY A 131 12.14 -2.46 -30.63
N ARG A 132 13.43 -2.69 -30.36
CA ARG A 132 13.90 -3.84 -29.56
C ARG A 132 13.93 -3.43 -28.09
N GLY A 133 13.37 -4.26 -27.23
CA GLY A 133 13.35 -4.03 -25.79
C GLY A 133 13.66 -5.31 -25.05
N ASN A 134 14.30 -5.17 -23.89
CA ASN A 134 14.54 -6.23 -22.91
C ASN A 134 14.08 -5.74 -21.54
N ILE A 135 13.86 -6.64 -20.58
CA ILE A 135 13.49 -6.33 -19.20
C ILE A 135 14.37 -7.11 -18.22
N ARG A 136 14.74 -6.47 -17.10
CA ARG A 136 15.49 -7.12 -16.02
C ARG A 136 14.55 -7.97 -15.17
N ILE A 137 14.84 -9.27 -15.06
CA ILE A 137 14.15 -10.21 -14.15
C ILE A 137 15.24 -10.97 -13.39
N GLY A 138 15.33 -10.70 -12.09
CA GLY A 138 16.45 -11.16 -11.26
C GLY A 138 17.76 -10.62 -11.81
N ARG A 139 18.64 -11.52 -12.28
CA ARG A 139 19.97 -11.19 -12.81
C ARG A 139 20.04 -11.14 -14.34
N GLU A 140 18.93 -11.40 -15.03
CA GLU A 140 18.95 -11.56 -16.49
C GLU A 140 18.13 -10.50 -17.22
N CYS A 141 18.64 -10.08 -18.38
CA CYS A 141 17.92 -9.23 -19.31
C CYS A 141 17.19 -10.07 -20.34
N GLN A 142 15.92 -10.35 -20.08
CA GLN A 142 15.08 -11.17 -20.96
C GLN A 142 14.45 -10.34 -22.08
N PRO A 143 14.27 -10.89 -23.30
CA PRO A 143 13.60 -10.18 -24.39
C PRO A 143 12.18 -9.78 -24.03
N LEU A 144 11.79 -8.55 -24.40
CA LEU A 144 10.41 -8.07 -24.26
C LEU A 144 9.53 -8.74 -25.34
N THR A 145 9.06 -9.95 -25.06
CA THR A 145 8.19 -10.72 -25.96
C THR A 145 6.87 -10.00 -26.19
N GLY A 146 6.19 -10.23 -27.32
CA GLY A 146 4.92 -9.55 -27.66
C GLY A 146 3.86 -9.63 -26.55
N THR A 147 3.78 -10.77 -25.85
CA THR A 147 2.91 -10.96 -24.68
C THR A 147 3.31 -10.06 -23.52
N LEU A 148 4.62 -9.98 -23.23
CA LEU A 148 5.16 -9.17 -22.14
C LEU A 148 5.03 -7.67 -22.44
N ARG A 149 5.25 -7.23 -23.70
CA ARG A 149 4.99 -5.83 -24.09
C ARG A 149 3.53 -5.46 -23.88
N ARG A 150 2.60 -6.35 -24.20
CA ARG A 150 1.15 -6.10 -24.04
C ARG A 150 0.72 -6.14 -22.57
N LYS A 151 1.36 -6.97 -21.74
CA LYS A 151 1.16 -6.97 -20.28
C LYS A 151 1.64 -5.64 -19.70
N ILE A 152 2.88 -5.25 -20.00
CA ILE A 152 3.50 -3.99 -19.58
C ILE A 152 2.72 -2.78 -20.11
N ALA A 153 2.34 -2.73 -21.38
CA ALA A 153 1.57 -1.63 -21.97
C ALA A 153 0.19 -1.47 -21.31
N VAL A 154 -0.38 -2.50 -20.70
CA VAL A 154 -1.61 -2.33 -19.92
C VAL A 154 -1.34 -2.04 -18.45
N GLU A 155 -0.30 -2.63 -17.85
CA GLU A 155 0.14 -2.33 -16.48
C GLU A 155 0.68 -0.89 -16.35
N THR A 156 1.15 -0.31 -17.44
CA THR A 156 1.64 1.08 -17.54
C THR A 156 0.62 2.03 -18.15
N GLY A 157 -0.50 1.50 -18.65
CA GLY A 157 -1.59 2.30 -19.23
C GLY A 157 -1.41 2.79 -20.67
N GLU A 158 -0.37 2.36 -21.41
CA GLU A 158 -0.17 2.67 -22.83
C GLU A 158 -1.26 2.12 -23.77
N THR A 159 -1.91 1.00 -23.44
CA THR A 159 -3.06 0.49 -24.19
C THR A 159 -4.27 0.36 -23.28
N ASP A 160 -5.20 1.30 -23.39
CA ASP A 160 -6.46 1.26 -22.67
C ASP A 160 -7.45 0.30 -23.36
N TYR A 161 -7.68 -0.86 -22.73
CA TYR A 161 -8.63 -1.88 -23.21
C TYR A 161 -10.06 -1.34 -23.31
N THR A 162 -10.43 -0.41 -22.42
CA THR A 162 -11.78 0.19 -22.40
C THR A 162 -11.95 1.26 -23.49
N ALA A 163 -10.86 1.79 -24.02
CA ALA A 163 -10.86 2.81 -25.07
C ALA A 163 -11.05 2.29 -26.50
N GLU A 164 -11.04 0.97 -26.70
CA GLU A 164 -11.21 0.33 -28.01
C GLU A 164 -12.64 0.53 -28.53
N ALA A 165 -12.76 0.98 -29.79
CA ALA A 165 -14.03 1.24 -30.47
C ALA A 165 -14.57 -0.04 -31.16
N VAL A 166 -15.56 -0.67 -30.55
CA VAL A 166 -15.93 -2.07 -30.83
C VAL A 166 -17.14 -2.24 -31.74
N THR A 167 -18.08 -1.30 -31.75
CA THR A 167 -19.32 -1.41 -32.54
C THR A 167 -19.83 -0.03 -32.97
N PRO A 168 -20.50 0.12 -34.13
CA PRO A 168 -21.13 1.39 -34.51
C PRO A 168 -22.08 1.92 -33.42
N LEU A 169 -22.20 3.23 -33.29
CA LEU A 169 -23.16 3.86 -32.39
C LEU A 169 -24.58 3.48 -32.82
N ASN A 170 -25.19 2.56 -32.09
CA ASN A 170 -26.55 2.09 -32.30
C ASN A 170 -27.35 2.26 -30.99
N PRO A 171 -28.41 3.09 -30.98
CA PRO A 171 -29.26 3.27 -29.80
C PRO A 171 -29.83 1.97 -29.22
N ALA A 172 -30.03 0.93 -30.03
CA ALA A 172 -30.51 -0.38 -29.56
C ALA A 172 -29.50 -1.12 -28.65
N LEU A 173 -28.22 -0.74 -28.69
CA LEU A 173 -27.18 -1.28 -27.82
C LEU A 173 -27.05 -0.49 -26.51
N ILE A 174 -27.76 0.65 -26.39
CA ILE A 174 -27.74 1.52 -25.22
C ILE A 174 -28.98 1.22 -24.37
N SER A 175 -28.75 0.95 -23.09
CA SER A 175 -29.78 0.73 -22.09
C SER A 175 -30.27 2.07 -21.52
N ALA A 176 -31.55 2.37 -21.75
CA ALA A 176 -32.20 3.56 -21.18
C ALA A 176 -32.14 3.56 -19.65
N THR A 177 -32.31 2.38 -19.01
CA THR A 177 -32.24 2.26 -17.55
C THR A 177 -30.82 2.49 -17.04
N ALA A 178 -29.79 2.06 -17.78
CA ALA A 178 -28.40 2.32 -17.41
C ALA A 178 -28.07 3.82 -17.51
N MET A 179 -28.55 4.49 -18.56
CA MET A 179 -28.38 5.94 -18.73
C MET A 179 -29.09 6.72 -17.63
N GLU A 180 -30.30 6.33 -17.27
CA GLU A 180 -31.05 6.95 -16.17
C GLU A 180 -30.33 6.75 -14.83
N ALA A 181 -29.89 5.53 -14.52
CA ALA A 181 -29.11 5.24 -13.33
C ALA A 181 -27.81 6.07 -13.28
N LEU A 182 -27.06 6.13 -14.39
CA LEU A 182 -25.85 6.93 -14.51
C LEU A 182 -26.11 8.41 -14.17
N ARG A 183 -27.17 8.99 -14.74
CA ARG A 183 -27.57 10.39 -14.46
C ARG A 183 -27.96 10.56 -13.01
N ASN A 184 -28.75 9.65 -12.43
CA ASN A 184 -29.18 9.71 -11.03
C ASN A 184 -27.99 9.67 -10.07
N HIS A 185 -27.01 8.79 -10.29
CA HIS A 185 -25.78 8.77 -9.52
C HIS A 185 -25.00 10.09 -9.68
N ALA A 186 -24.85 10.58 -10.91
CA ALA A 186 -24.12 11.82 -11.17
C ALA A 186 -24.79 13.06 -10.55
N VAL A 187 -26.13 13.10 -10.50
CA VAL A 187 -26.89 14.16 -9.80
C VAL A 187 -26.58 14.13 -8.30
N LYS A 188 -26.59 12.95 -7.67
CA LYS A 188 -26.28 12.80 -6.23
C LYS A 188 -24.87 13.30 -5.88
N GLU A 189 -23.91 13.08 -6.78
CA GLU A 189 -22.52 13.56 -6.64
C GLU A 189 -22.31 14.98 -7.19
N HIS A 190 -23.39 15.72 -7.47
CA HIS A 190 -23.37 17.12 -7.91
C HIS A 190 -22.53 17.34 -9.18
N ALA A 191 -22.62 16.44 -10.15
CA ALA A 191 -21.97 16.58 -11.45
C ALA A 191 -22.44 17.84 -12.21
N PRO A 192 -21.64 18.39 -13.14
CA PRO A 192 -22.00 19.58 -13.90
C PRO A 192 -23.36 19.43 -14.62
N SER A 193 -24.31 20.33 -14.32
CA SER A 193 -25.67 20.25 -14.85
C SER A 193 -25.74 20.27 -16.37
N ASP A 194 -24.81 20.95 -17.03
CA ASP A 194 -24.80 21.10 -18.48
C ASP A 194 -24.48 19.77 -19.18
N LEU A 195 -23.66 18.91 -18.55
CA LEU A 195 -23.44 17.55 -19.04
C LEU A 195 -24.71 16.71 -18.91
N LEU A 196 -25.40 16.82 -17.77
CA LEU A 196 -26.57 15.98 -17.46
C LEU A 196 -27.81 16.33 -18.28
N LYS A 197 -27.83 17.49 -18.95
CA LYS A 197 -28.91 17.92 -19.86
C LYS A 197 -28.73 17.44 -21.30
N LEU A 198 -27.54 16.96 -21.67
CA LEU A 198 -27.26 16.42 -23.00
C LEU A 198 -28.10 15.18 -23.28
N SER A 199 -28.44 14.96 -24.55
CA SER A 199 -29.02 13.68 -24.99
C SER A 199 -28.06 12.52 -24.74
N ASP A 200 -28.53 11.28 -24.80
CA ASP A 200 -27.70 10.11 -24.46
C ASP A 200 -26.48 9.98 -25.38
N SER A 201 -26.66 10.14 -26.70
CA SER A 201 -25.55 10.09 -27.66
C SER A 201 -24.55 11.24 -27.46
N GLU A 202 -25.03 12.46 -27.20
CA GLU A 202 -24.19 13.63 -26.94
C GLU A 202 -23.43 13.48 -25.62
N LEU A 203 -24.06 12.96 -24.57
CA LEU A 203 -23.39 12.70 -23.30
C LEU A 203 -22.27 11.68 -23.48
N LEU A 204 -22.55 10.53 -24.10
CA LEU A 204 -21.55 9.48 -24.34
C LEU A 204 -20.39 9.99 -25.21
N SER A 205 -20.68 10.74 -26.27
CA SER A 205 -19.67 11.35 -27.12
C SER A 205 -18.85 12.40 -26.38
N THR A 206 -19.52 13.26 -25.60
CA THR A 206 -18.88 14.29 -24.78
C THR A 206 -17.94 13.68 -23.76
N LEU A 207 -18.27 12.52 -23.17
CA LEU A 207 -17.43 11.76 -22.24
C LEU A 207 -16.29 10.97 -22.93
N GLY A 208 -16.19 11.00 -24.26
CA GLY A 208 -15.18 10.26 -25.03
C GLY A 208 -15.48 8.77 -25.23
N LEU A 209 -16.71 8.35 -24.91
CA LEU A 209 -17.17 6.96 -24.98
C LEU A 209 -17.60 6.54 -26.38
N VAL A 210 -17.70 7.50 -27.30
CA VAL A 210 -17.90 7.30 -28.74
C VAL A 210 -16.67 7.86 -29.48
N LYS A 211 -16.06 7.05 -30.35
CA LYS A 211 -14.94 7.45 -31.20
C LYS A 211 -15.23 7.06 -32.64
N GLN A 212 -15.14 8.01 -33.57
CA GLN A 212 -15.40 7.78 -35.00
C GLN A 212 -16.76 7.08 -35.23
N GLU A 213 -17.84 7.59 -34.62
CA GLU A 213 -19.20 7.02 -34.69
C GLU A 213 -19.32 5.56 -34.19
N ARG A 214 -18.39 5.13 -33.33
CA ARG A 214 -18.37 3.79 -32.74
C ARG A 214 -18.31 3.87 -31.23
N LEU A 215 -19.10 3.03 -30.55
CA LEU A 215 -19.08 2.87 -29.11
C LEU A 215 -17.78 2.18 -28.68
N THR A 216 -17.18 2.71 -27.62
CA THR A 216 -16.05 2.08 -26.93
C THR A 216 -16.54 1.02 -25.94
N ARG A 217 -15.64 0.14 -25.50
CA ARG A 217 -15.96 -0.78 -24.39
C ARG A 217 -16.35 -0.04 -23.12
N ALA A 218 -15.70 1.08 -22.79
CA ALA A 218 -16.09 1.95 -21.68
C ALA A 218 -17.54 2.45 -21.83
N GLY A 219 -17.95 2.81 -23.05
CA GLY A 219 -19.32 3.23 -23.33
C GLY A 219 -20.34 2.12 -23.06
N LEU A 220 -20.03 0.90 -23.47
CA LEU A 220 -20.88 -0.26 -23.19
C LEU A 220 -20.89 -0.63 -21.71
N LEU A 221 -19.78 -0.49 -20.99
CA LEU A 221 -19.74 -0.71 -19.54
C LEU A 221 -20.61 0.29 -18.77
N LEU A 222 -20.70 1.55 -19.22
CA LEU A 222 -21.49 2.57 -18.53
C LEU A 222 -22.97 2.59 -18.94
N ALA A 223 -23.27 2.25 -20.19
CA ALA A 223 -24.58 2.50 -20.78
C ALA A 223 -25.12 1.34 -21.63
N GLY A 224 -24.36 0.25 -21.82
CA GLY A 224 -24.74 -0.84 -22.70
C GLY A 224 -25.90 -1.67 -22.17
N THR A 225 -26.63 -2.31 -23.08
CA THR A 225 -27.54 -3.41 -22.73
C THR A 225 -26.75 -4.65 -22.29
N GLU A 226 -27.39 -5.53 -21.51
CA GLU A 226 -26.76 -6.78 -21.07
C GLU A 226 -26.24 -7.62 -22.25
N SER A 227 -27.00 -7.71 -23.34
CA SER A 227 -26.57 -8.43 -24.56
C SER A 227 -25.34 -7.79 -25.20
N ALA A 228 -25.31 -6.47 -25.34
CA ALA A 228 -24.16 -5.77 -25.90
C ALA A 228 -22.91 -5.94 -25.03
N ILE A 229 -23.05 -5.88 -23.70
CA ILE A 229 -21.93 -6.07 -22.79
C ILE A 229 -21.38 -7.51 -22.91
N LYS A 230 -22.26 -8.53 -22.92
CA LYS A 230 -21.85 -9.93 -23.12
C LYS A 230 -21.09 -10.15 -24.43
N GLU A 231 -21.51 -9.48 -25.50
CA GLU A 231 -20.89 -9.61 -26.82
C GLU A 231 -19.53 -8.92 -26.91
N TYR A 232 -19.42 -7.69 -26.43
CA TYR A 232 -18.24 -6.83 -26.68
C TYR A 232 -17.29 -6.69 -25.48
N VAL A 233 -17.72 -7.08 -24.28
CA VAL A 233 -16.93 -7.05 -23.04
C VAL A 233 -17.15 -8.34 -22.24
N PRO A 234 -16.84 -9.53 -22.80
CA PRO A 234 -17.18 -10.82 -22.19
C PRO A 234 -16.49 -11.08 -20.83
N GLY A 235 -15.41 -10.36 -20.53
CA GLY A 235 -14.74 -10.41 -19.22
C GLY A 235 -15.49 -9.69 -18.10
N HIS A 236 -16.51 -8.88 -18.42
CA HIS A 236 -17.27 -8.13 -17.41
C HIS A 236 -18.44 -8.95 -16.87
N ASN A 237 -18.38 -9.24 -15.58
CA ASN A 237 -19.50 -9.72 -14.77
C ASN A 237 -19.25 -9.41 -13.29
N TRP A 238 -20.27 -9.58 -12.46
CA TRP A 238 -20.14 -9.49 -11.02
C TRP A 238 -20.94 -10.58 -10.33
N THR A 239 -20.47 -10.98 -9.16
CA THR A 239 -21.08 -12.01 -8.33
C THR A 239 -21.21 -11.49 -6.90
N PHE A 240 -22.43 -11.54 -6.36
CA PHE A 240 -22.71 -11.30 -4.95
C PHE A 240 -22.96 -12.63 -4.25
N LEU A 241 -22.31 -12.84 -3.10
CA LEU A 241 -22.49 -14.01 -2.24
C LEU A 241 -22.73 -13.55 -0.81
N GLN A 242 -23.88 -13.89 -0.24
CA GLN A 242 -24.10 -13.83 1.20
C GLN A 242 -23.65 -15.16 1.81
N MET A 243 -22.48 -15.16 2.43
CA MET A 243 -21.85 -16.32 3.04
C MET A 243 -22.48 -16.60 4.41
N THR A 244 -22.88 -17.85 4.66
CA THR A 244 -23.32 -18.33 5.98
C THR A 244 -22.16 -18.94 6.77
N SER A 245 -21.14 -19.42 6.07
CA SER A 245 -19.86 -19.91 6.60
C SER A 245 -18.75 -19.71 5.56
N ASP A 246 -17.53 -20.18 5.83
CA ASP A 246 -16.43 -20.12 4.86
C ASP A 246 -16.67 -20.97 3.60
N THR A 247 -17.58 -21.93 3.67
CA THR A 247 -17.84 -22.90 2.59
C THR A 247 -19.27 -22.86 2.06
N GLU A 248 -20.19 -22.15 2.71
CA GLU A 248 -21.61 -22.13 2.37
C GLU A 248 -22.11 -20.70 2.14
N TYR A 249 -23.03 -20.55 1.19
CA TYR A 249 -23.72 -19.30 0.91
C TYR A 249 -25.24 -19.49 0.95
N GLY A 250 -25.94 -18.47 1.44
CA GLY A 250 -27.40 -18.38 1.41
C GLY A 250 -27.89 -17.76 0.12
N ILE A 251 -27.52 -16.49 -0.12
CA ILE A 251 -27.89 -15.75 -1.34
C ILE A 251 -26.72 -15.74 -2.30
N ARG A 252 -27.01 -16.03 -3.58
CA ARG A 252 -26.07 -15.86 -4.70
C ARG A 252 -26.77 -15.14 -5.84
N GLU A 253 -26.15 -14.08 -6.35
CA GLU A 253 -26.60 -13.40 -7.57
C GLU A 253 -25.40 -13.15 -8.49
N ASP A 254 -25.44 -13.74 -9.69
CA ASP A 254 -24.47 -13.52 -10.76
C ASP A 254 -25.13 -12.73 -11.88
N ARG A 255 -24.50 -11.64 -12.33
CA ARG A 255 -25.07 -10.75 -13.36
C ARG A 255 -24.01 -10.21 -14.30
N VAL A 256 -24.50 -9.83 -15.48
CA VAL A 256 -23.82 -8.94 -16.42
C VAL A 256 -24.73 -7.73 -16.60
N SER A 257 -24.25 -6.55 -16.23
CA SER A 257 -24.99 -5.30 -16.40
C SER A 257 -24.05 -4.12 -16.46
N ALA A 258 -24.56 -2.98 -16.94
CA ALA A 258 -23.80 -1.73 -16.91
C ALA A 258 -23.43 -1.35 -15.47
N LEU A 259 -22.31 -0.65 -15.28
CA LEU A 259 -21.75 -0.33 -13.96
C LEU A 259 -22.73 0.40 -13.03
N PRO A 260 -23.50 1.42 -13.49
CA PRO A 260 -24.46 2.11 -12.61
C PRO A 260 -25.51 1.15 -12.05
N LEU A 261 -26.03 0.25 -12.90
CA LEU A 261 -27.01 -0.76 -12.49
C LEU A 261 -26.38 -1.83 -11.58
N SER A 262 -25.13 -2.21 -11.85
CA SER A 262 -24.38 -3.17 -11.04
C SER A 262 -24.22 -2.66 -9.62
N ILE A 263 -23.78 -1.41 -9.46
CA ILE A 263 -23.55 -0.78 -8.16
C ILE A 263 -24.87 -0.61 -7.41
N GLN A 264 -25.89 -0.07 -8.06
CA GLN A 264 -27.21 0.07 -7.46
C GLN A 264 -27.73 -1.28 -6.93
N ARG A 265 -27.63 -2.34 -7.75
CA ARG A 265 -28.12 -3.67 -7.35
C ARG A 265 -27.33 -4.28 -6.20
N ILE A 266 -26.00 -4.13 -6.20
CA ILE A 266 -25.15 -4.62 -5.10
C ILE A 266 -25.47 -3.85 -3.80
N GLU A 267 -25.65 -2.54 -3.86
CA GLU A 267 -26.06 -1.73 -2.71
C GLU A 267 -27.42 -2.20 -2.17
N GLU A 268 -28.41 -2.42 -3.03
CA GLU A 268 -29.72 -2.97 -2.66
C GLU A 268 -29.62 -4.34 -1.96
N LEU A 269 -28.74 -5.23 -2.46
CA LEU A 269 -28.50 -6.55 -1.85
C LEU A 269 -27.84 -6.46 -0.47
N LEU A 270 -27.06 -5.41 -0.22
CA LEU A 270 -26.40 -5.18 1.08
C LEU A 270 -27.33 -4.56 2.13
N VAL A 271 -28.34 -3.79 1.72
CA VAL A 271 -29.25 -3.06 2.65
C VAL A 271 -29.82 -3.94 3.76
N PRO A 272 -30.37 -5.15 3.51
CA PRO A 272 -30.94 -6.01 4.56
C PRO A 272 -29.92 -6.46 5.63
N PHE A 273 -28.63 -6.45 5.29
CA PHE A 273 -27.55 -6.92 6.14
C PHE A 273 -26.70 -5.77 6.72
N ASN A 274 -27.03 -4.53 6.37
CA ASN A 274 -26.35 -3.32 6.80
C ASN A 274 -27.31 -2.39 7.56
N PRO A 275 -27.83 -2.84 8.72
CA PRO A 275 -28.84 -2.12 9.48
C PRO A 275 -28.32 -0.76 9.94
N ILE A 276 -29.26 0.17 10.13
CA ILE A 276 -28.99 1.44 10.81
C ILE A 276 -29.05 1.17 12.32
N THR A 277 -27.96 1.44 13.00
CA THR A 277 -27.90 1.48 14.45
C THR A 277 -27.98 2.93 14.90
N THR A 278 -28.82 3.21 15.88
CA THR A 278 -28.99 4.54 16.46
C THR A 278 -28.31 4.58 17.83
N TYR A 279 -27.37 5.51 18.00
CA TYR A 279 -26.74 5.78 19.28
C TYR A 279 -27.24 7.12 19.85
N GLU A 280 -27.78 7.05 21.06
CA GLU A 280 -28.33 8.20 21.79
C GLU A 280 -27.31 8.72 22.79
N HIS A 281 -26.98 10.02 22.69
CA HIS A 281 -26.12 10.69 23.66
C HIS A 281 -26.64 12.10 23.98
N GLY A 282 -27.27 12.22 25.16
CA GLY A 282 -27.94 13.46 25.55
C GLY A 282 -29.11 13.77 24.62
N LEU A 283 -29.05 14.89 23.89
CA LEU A 283 -30.07 15.30 22.92
C LEU A 283 -29.76 14.86 21.47
N PHE A 284 -28.61 14.21 21.23
CA PHE A 284 -28.18 13.82 19.90
C PHE A 284 -28.48 12.34 19.64
N HIS A 285 -28.99 12.06 18.43
CA HIS A 285 -29.22 10.72 17.91
C HIS A 285 -28.33 10.58 16.67
N PHE A 286 -27.34 9.69 16.74
CA PHE A 286 -26.46 9.39 15.62
C PHE A 286 -26.89 8.09 14.97
N GLU A 287 -27.23 8.14 13.69
CA GLU A 287 -27.56 6.96 12.89
C GLU A 287 -26.34 6.55 12.08
N TYR A 288 -25.96 5.28 12.17
CA TYR A 288 -24.82 4.73 11.45
C TYR A 288 -25.16 3.36 10.91
N ARG A 289 -24.59 3.04 9.75
CA ARG A 289 -24.63 1.70 9.19
C ARG A 289 -23.40 0.92 9.58
N THR A 290 -23.50 -0.39 9.75
CA THR A 290 -22.35 -1.28 9.97
C THR A 290 -21.18 -0.98 9.03
N TRP A 291 -21.47 -0.90 7.73
CA TRP A 291 -20.54 -0.45 6.70
C TRP A 291 -21.04 0.89 6.11
N PRO A 292 -20.28 1.99 6.25
CA PRO A 292 -20.67 3.27 5.67
C PRO A 292 -20.86 3.15 4.16
N GLU A 293 -21.99 3.67 3.64
CA GLU A 293 -22.32 3.56 2.21
C GLU A 293 -21.23 4.17 1.32
N ILE A 294 -20.60 5.26 1.79
CA ILE A 294 -19.50 5.92 1.10
C ILE A 294 -18.30 4.97 0.96
N ALA A 295 -17.95 4.23 2.01
CA ALA A 295 -16.81 3.31 1.98
C ALA A 295 -17.03 2.16 1.00
N VAL A 296 -18.23 1.56 1.07
CA VAL A 296 -18.64 0.45 0.20
C VAL A 296 -18.69 0.91 -1.26
N ARG A 297 -19.30 2.07 -1.53
CA ARG A 297 -19.40 2.62 -2.89
C ARG A 297 -18.03 2.91 -3.48
N GLU A 298 -17.12 3.51 -2.72
CA GLU A 298 -15.76 3.77 -3.20
C GLU A 298 -14.99 2.46 -3.47
N ALA A 299 -15.15 1.42 -2.66
CA ALA A 299 -14.56 0.11 -2.95
C ALA A 299 -15.17 -0.55 -4.19
N LEU A 300 -16.49 -0.50 -4.38
CA LEU A 300 -17.15 -1.02 -5.59
C LEU A 300 -16.69 -0.26 -6.84
N MET A 301 -16.67 1.06 -6.79
CA MET A 301 -16.19 1.90 -7.90
C MET A 301 -14.74 1.58 -8.24
N ASN A 302 -13.86 1.46 -7.24
CA ASN A 302 -12.46 1.09 -7.46
C ASN A 302 -12.35 -0.33 -8.06
N ALA A 303 -13.09 -1.31 -7.55
CA ALA A 303 -13.08 -2.67 -8.09
C ALA A 303 -13.49 -2.70 -9.57
N PHE A 304 -14.59 -2.02 -9.95
CA PHE A 304 -15.03 -1.96 -11.34
C PHE A 304 -14.13 -1.10 -12.25
N CYS A 305 -13.53 -0.04 -11.73
CA CYS A 305 -12.64 0.83 -12.50
C CYS A 305 -11.27 0.19 -12.75
N HIS A 306 -10.79 -0.66 -11.84
CA HIS A 306 -9.44 -1.21 -11.88
C HIS A 306 -9.38 -2.71 -12.18
N VAL A 307 -10.53 -3.36 -12.41
CA VAL A 307 -10.60 -4.75 -12.88
C VAL A 307 -9.86 -4.92 -14.21
N ASP A 308 -9.10 -6.01 -14.33
CA ASP A 308 -8.52 -6.43 -15.59
C ASP A 308 -9.55 -7.22 -16.42
N LEU A 309 -10.26 -6.50 -17.29
CA LEU A 309 -11.30 -7.05 -18.17
C LEU A 309 -10.80 -8.09 -19.18
N ARG A 310 -9.49 -8.32 -19.28
CA ARG A 310 -8.88 -9.32 -20.16
C ARG A 310 -8.73 -10.67 -19.46
N ILE A 311 -8.73 -10.68 -18.13
CA ILE A 311 -8.71 -11.88 -17.30
C ILE A 311 -10.16 -12.19 -16.95
N GLY A 312 -10.65 -13.33 -17.39
CA GLY A 312 -12.03 -13.73 -17.09
C GLY A 312 -12.26 -13.89 -15.59
N GLY A 313 -13.34 -13.29 -15.08
CA GLY A 313 -13.87 -13.53 -13.74
C GLY A 313 -14.50 -12.29 -13.11
N PRO A 314 -15.41 -12.48 -12.15
CA PRO A 314 -16.25 -11.40 -11.65
C PRO A 314 -15.53 -10.45 -10.73
N VAL A 315 -16.03 -9.21 -10.69
CA VAL A 315 -15.96 -8.43 -9.46
C VAL A 315 -16.80 -9.18 -8.42
N MET A 316 -16.13 -9.65 -7.38
CA MET A 316 -16.70 -10.54 -6.38
C MET A 316 -17.02 -9.76 -5.12
N VAL A 317 -18.26 -9.85 -4.65
CA VAL A 317 -18.71 -9.25 -3.39
C VAL A 317 -19.17 -10.37 -2.47
N LYS A 318 -18.39 -10.67 -1.43
CA LYS A 318 -18.73 -11.69 -0.43
C LYS A 318 -19.06 -11.03 0.89
N LEU A 319 -20.28 -11.25 1.35
CA LEU A 319 -20.74 -10.78 2.64
C LEU A 319 -20.69 -11.92 3.64
N TYR A 320 -19.74 -11.88 4.56
CA TYR A 320 -19.61 -12.83 5.66
C TYR A 320 -20.33 -12.33 6.92
N PRO A 321 -20.60 -13.21 7.90
CA PRO A 321 -21.18 -12.78 9.18
C PRO A 321 -20.33 -11.75 9.92
N THR A 322 -19.01 -11.75 9.70
CA THR A 322 -18.01 -10.94 10.42
C THR A 322 -17.33 -9.86 9.58
N HIS A 323 -17.53 -9.82 8.27
CA HIS A 323 -16.88 -8.83 7.40
C HIS A 323 -17.50 -8.82 5.99
N LEU A 324 -17.23 -7.76 5.22
CA LEU A 324 -17.56 -7.65 3.80
C LEU A 324 -16.27 -7.66 2.98
N GLU A 325 -16.22 -8.49 1.94
CA GLU A 325 -15.12 -8.58 1.00
C GLU A 325 -15.56 -8.11 -0.38
N ILE A 326 -14.76 -7.25 -1.00
CA ILE A 326 -14.92 -6.82 -2.39
C ILE A 326 -13.59 -7.07 -3.09
N SER A 327 -13.59 -7.89 -4.14
CA SER A 327 -12.38 -8.18 -4.92
C SER A 327 -12.60 -8.10 -6.42
N ASN A 328 -11.53 -7.81 -7.12
CA ASN A 328 -11.48 -7.82 -8.59
C ASN A 328 -10.25 -8.57 -9.07
N ASN A 329 -10.34 -9.08 -10.29
CA ASN A 329 -9.19 -9.63 -11.00
C ASN A 329 -8.28 -8.51 -11.53
N GLY A 330 -6.98 -8.80 -11.60
CA GLY A 330 -5.92 -7.84 -11.84
C GLY A 330 -5.28 -7.37 -10.53
N GLY A 331 -3.96 -7.53 -10.42
CA GLY A 331 -3.16 -7.02 -9.31
C GLY A 331 -2.97 -5.50 -9.34
N PHE A 332 -2.10 -4.98 -8.49
CA PHE A 332 -1.75 -3.55 -8.53
C PHE A 332 -0.96 -3.18 -9.79
N ILE A 333 -0.96 -1.89 -10.14
CA ILE A 333 -0.26 -1.35 -11.32
C ILE A 333 0.62 -0.17 -10.95
N ALA A 334 1.53 0.21 -11.85
CA ALA A 334 2.33 1.43 -11.75
C ALA A 334 3.08 1.60 -10.40
N GLY A 335 3.53 0.51 -9.78
CA GLY A 335 4.26 0.53 -8.51
C GLY A 335 3.38 0.75 -7.27
N ILE A 336 2.05 0.75 -7.40
CA ILE A 336 1.12 0.77 -6.27
C ILE A 336 1.27 -0.56 -5.51
N THR A 337 1.27 -0.51 -4.19
CA THR A 337 1.28 -1.66 -3.29
C THR A 337 0.28 -1.42 -2.14
N PRO A 338 -0.14 -2.47 -1.41
CA PRO A 338 -0.98 -2.30 -0.21
C PRO A 338 -0.39 -1.31 0.81
N GLU A 339 0.94 -1.20 0.88
CA GLU A 339 1.68 -0.37 1.82
C GLU A 339 1.87 1.08 1.38
N ASN A 340 1.53 1.44 0.13
CA ASN A 340 1.68 2.81 -0.37
C ASN A 340 0.40 3.43 -0.95
N ILE A 341 -0.66 2.64 -1.16
CA ILE A 341 -1.88 3.03 -1.88
C ILE A 341 -2.58 4.29 -1.35
N LEU A 342 -2.47 4.61 -0.05
CA LEU A 342 -3.07 5.82 0.53
C LEU A 342 -2.44 7.11 0.00
N HIS A 343 -1.17 7.06 -0.41
CA HIS A 343 -0.37 8.25 -0.75
C HIS A 343 0.37 8.14 -2.08
N HIS A 344 0.30 6.99 -2.75
CA HIS A 344 0.86 6.80 -4.07
C HIS A 344 0.20 7.73 -5.11
N GLN A 345 0.94 8.06 -6.18
CA GLN A 345 0.35 8.79 -7.29
C GLN A 345 -0.76 7.96 -7.96
N PRO A 346 -1.92 8.57 -8.27
CA PRO A 346 -3.03 7.84 -8.86
C PRO A 346 -2.65 7.27 -10.24
N ALA A 347 -2.90 5.98 -10.44
CA ALA A 347 -2.77 5.31 -11.74
C ALA A 347 -4.03 4.48 -12.01
N ALA A 348 -4.53 4.52 -13.24
CA ALA A 348 -5.76 3.85 -13.65
C ALA A 348 -5.49 2.75 -14.67
N ARG A 349 -5.99 1.54 -14.42
CA ARG A 349 -5.90 0.41 -15.37
C ARG A 349 -6.80 0.61 -16.59
N ASN A 350 -7.94 1.26 -16.38
CA ASN A 350 -8.91 1.60 -17.43
C ASN A 350 -9.07 3.14 -17.52
N PRO A 351 -8.10 3.88 -18.11
CA PRO A 351 -8.08 5.35 -18.09
C PRO A 351 -9.33 6.04 -18.64
N LEU A 352 -9.88 5.61 -19.79
CA LEU A 352 -11.07 6.22 -20.40
C LEU A 352 -12.29 6.03 -19.51
N LEU A 353 -12.45 4.84 -18.93
CA LEU A 353 -13.54 4.57 -18.00
C LEU A 353 -13.45 5.49 -16.77
N VAL A 354 -12.27 5.57 -16.15
CA VAL A 354 -12.02 6.45 -14.99
C VAL A 354 -12.20 7.92 -15.36
N GLU A 355 -11.76 8.35 -16.55
CA GLU A 355 -11.96 9.70 -17.06
C GLU A 355 -13.43 10.07 -17.19
N ALA A 356 -14.23 9.22 -17.84
CA ALA A 356 -15.65 9.44 -18.00
C ALA A 356 -16.36 9.55 -16.63
N LEU A 357 -16.05 8.63 -15.71
CA LEU A 357 -16.60 8.65 -14.35
C LEU A 357 -16.15 9.86 -13.53
N THR A 358 -14.91 10.32 -13.71
CA THR A 358 -14.40 11.54 -13.06
C THR A 358 -15.15 12.78 -13.52
N ARG A 359 -15.44 12.89 -14.83
CA ARG A 359 -16.23 14.01 -15.38
C ARG A 359 -17.66 14.03 -14.85
N LEU A 360 -18.18 12.88 -14.46
CA LEU A 360 -19.46 12.71 -13.76
C LEU A 360 -19.35 12.80 -12.23
N ARG A 361 -18.17 13.13 -11.68
CA ARG A 361 -17.88 13.18 -10.23
C ARG A 361 -18.15 11.87 -9.47
N LEU A 362 -18.24 10.75 -10.19
CA LEU A 362 -18.45 9.43 -9.59
C LEU A 362 -17.14 8.80 -9.08
N VAL A 363 -16.00 9.28 -9.56
CA VAL A 363 -14.65 8.89 -9.11
C VAL A 363 -13.78 10.14 -8.96
N ASN A 364 -12.81 10.10 -8.05
CA ASN A 364 -11.85 11.19 -7.85
C ASN A 364 -10.47 10.84 -8.44
N ARG A 365 -9.90 11.72 -9.27
CA ARG A 365 -8.55 11.55 -9.84
C ARG A 365 -7.40 11.74 -8.85
N SER A 366 -7.63 12.39 -7.71
CA SER A 366 -6.55 12.83 -6.80
C SER A 366 -6.17 11.81 -5.71
N ASN A 367 -6.39 10.51 -5.94
CA ASN A 367 -6.26 9.43 -4.93
C ASN A 367 -7.09 9.67 -3.64
N LEU A 368 -8.09 10.56 -3.72
CA LEU A 368 -8.94 10.89 -2.58
C LEU A 368 -9.96 9.79 -2.29
N GLY A 369 -10.26 8.89 -3.24
CA GLY A 369 -11.24 7.81 -3.06
C GLY A 369 -10.86 6.84 -1.94
N ILE A 370 -9.61 6.38 -1.93
CA ILE A 370 -9.10 5.50 -0.85
C ILE A 370 -9.09 6.25 0.48
N GLY A 371 -8.61 7.50 0.50
CA GLY A 371 -8.64 8.34 1.71
C GLY A 371 -10.07 8.57 2.25
N ARG A 372 -11.07 8.81 1.39
CA ARG A 372 -12.48 8.94 1.76
C ARG A 372 -13.04 7.66 2.35
N MET A 373 -12.70 6.51 1.75
CA MET A 373 -13.09 5.19 2.25
C MET A 373 -12.56 4.99 3.67
N PHE A 374 -11.26 5.18 3.88
CA PHE A 374 -10.62 5.09 5.21
C PHE A 374 -11.23 6.07 6.20
N HIS A 375 -11.32 7.35 5.82
CA HIS A 375 -11.87 8.41 6.66
C HIS A 375 -13.31 8.10 7.09
N SER A 376 -14.17 7.63 6.19
CA SER A 376 -15.58 7.35 6.52
C SER A 376 -15.76 6.28 7.59
N LEU A 377 -14.87 5.28 7.64
CA LEU A 377 -14.85 4.26 8.68
C LEU A 377 -14.26 4.80 9.97
N LEU A 378 -13.06 5.37 9.89
CA LEU A 378 -12.30 5.84 11.03
C LEU A 378 -13.00 6.99 11.77
N TRP A 379 -13.67 7.88 11.04
CA TRP A 379 -14.46 8.97 11.60
C TRP A 379 -15.61 8.48 12.50
N GLU A 380 -16.11 7.27 12.23
CA GLU A 380 -17.13 6.58 13.02
C GLU A 380 -16.52 5.69 14.11
N GLY A 381 -15.19 5.72 14.32
CA GLY A 381 -14.49 4.86 15.28
C GLY A 381 -14.46 3.39 14.86
N LYS A 382 -14.75 3.10 13.59
CA LYS A 382 -14.62 1.76 13.01
C LYS A 382 -13.21 1.50 12.55
N GLU A 383 -12.88 0.24 12.34
CA GLU A 383 -11.59 -0.15 11.79
C GLU A 383 -11.47 0.25 10.31
N PRO A 384 -10.24 0.60 9.88
CA PRO A 384 -9.98 0.84 8.46
C PRO A 384 -10.17 -0.46 7.66
N PRO A 385 -10.42 -0.37 6.35
CA PRO A 385 -10.49 -1.55 5.51
C PRO A 385 -9.09 -2.14 5.32
N ALA A 386 -9.01 -3.46 5.23
CA ALA A 386 -7.77 -4.15 4.86
C ALA A 386 -7.72 -4.33 3.34
N ILE A 387 -6.71 -3.75 2.70
CA ILE A 387 -6.45 -3.92 1.27
C ILE A 387 -5.30 -4.92 1.11
N ARG A 388 -5.48 -5.95 0.28
CA ARG A 388 -4.47 -7.00 0.05
C ARG A 388 -4.40 -7.36 -1.42
N GLU A 389 -3.21 -7.76 -1.85
CA GLU A 389 -3.01 -8.45 -3.12
C GLU A 389 -2.98 -9.96 -2.86
N ILE A 390 -3.83 -10.72 -3.54
CA ILE A 390 -3.94 -12.18 -3.43
C ILE A 390 -3.77 -12.76 -4.83
N GLY A 391 -2.58 -13.28 -5.13
CA GLY A 391 -2.25 -13.75 -6.48
C GLY A 391 -2.30 -12.59 -7.48
N GLU A 392 -3.11 -12.71 -8.52
CA GLU A 392 -3.36 -11.63 -9.50
C GLU A 392 -4.69 -10.89 -9.24
N SER A 393 -5.12 -10.80 -7.98
CA SER A 393 -6.37 -10.12 -7.59
C SER A 393 -6.14 -9.15 -6.44
N VAL A 394 -6.93 -8.07 -6.40
CA VAL A 394 -6.97 -7.14 -5.27
C VAL A 394 -8.22 -7.42 -4.46
N LEU A 395 -8.08 -7.49 -3.13
CA LEU A 395 -9.15 -7.70 -2.16
C LEU A 395 -9.21 -6.52 -1.18
N VAL A 396 -10.39 -5.95 -1.00
CA VAL A 396 -10.71 -5.00 0.06
C VAL A 396 -11.66 -5.69 1.05
N SER A 397 -11.26 -5.74 2.32
CA SER A 397 -12.04 -6.36 3.39
C SER A 397 -12.44 -5.33 4.44
N PHE A 398 -13.71 -5.29 4.78
CA PHE A 398 -14.32 -4.41 5.77
C PHE A 398 -14.75 -5.23 6.99
N PRO A 399 -14.01 -5.19 8.10
CA PRO A 399 -14.39 -5.91 9.31
C PRO A 399 -15.75 -5.39 9.84
N LYS A 400 -16.58 -6.31 10.30
CA LYS A 400 -17.84 -6.02 10.99
C LYS A 400 -17.51 -5.76 12.46
N ARG A 401 -17.32 -4.50 12.81
CA ARG A 401 -17.20 -4.07 14.21
C ARG A 401 -18.22 -3.00 14.54
N GLU A 402 -18.69 -3.05 15.78
CA GLU A 402 -19.57 -2.05 16.35
C GLU A 402 -18.84 -0.72 16.50
N LEU A 403 -19.62 0.36 16.47
CA LEU A 403 -19.15 1.74 16.62
C LEU A 403 -18.50 1.96 17.99
N ASN A 404 -17.31 2.57 18.03
CA ASN A 404 -16.83 3.21 19.26
C ASN A 404 -17.47 4.61 19.37
N ALA A 405 -18.57 4.69 20.13
CA ALA A 405 -19.34 5.92 20.25
C ALA A 405 -18.57 7.06 20.91
N ALA A 406 -17.72 6.74 21.90
CA ALA A 406 -16.90 7.72 22.59
C ALA A 406 -15.87 8.37 21.65
N PHE A 407 -15.26 7.57 20.78
CA PHE A 407 -14.38 8.02 19.71
C PHE A 407 -15.10 8.95 18.74
N ARG A 408 -16.28 8.55 18.27
CA ARG A 408 -17.09 9.37 17.37
C ARG A 408 -17.42 10.74 17.96
N LEU A 409 -17.83 10.78 19.23
CA LEU A 409 -18.16 12.03 19.94
C LEU A 409 -16.92 12.92 20.11
N PHE A 410 -15.77 12.33 20.39
CA PHE A 410 -14.50 13.03 20.42
C PHE A 410 -14.17 13.67 19.06
N VAL A 411 -14.22 12.89 17.99
CA VAL A 411 -13.97 13.38 16.62
C VAL A 411 -14.96 14.50 16.23
N ALA A 412 -16.25 14.35 16.56
CA ALA A 412 -17.26 15.39 16.34
C ALA A 412 -16.94 16.69 17.10
N LYS A 413 -16.48 16.57 18.35
CA LYS A 413 -16.14 17.71 19.19
C LYS A 413 -14.92 18.45 18.64
N GLU A 414 -13.86 17.74 18.26
CA GLU A 414 -12.68 18.38 17.67
C GLU A 414 -13.00 19.10 16.35
N SER A 415 -13.83 18.48 15.50
CA SER A 415 -14.31 19.14 14.29
C SER A 415 -15.08 20.43 14.55
N ARG A 416 -15.93 20.48 15.59
CA ARG A 416 -16.64 21.70 16.01
C ARG A 416 -15.68 22.77 16.55
N ASN A 417 -14.57 22.36 17.14
CA ASN A 417 -13.51 23.25 17.61
C ASN A 417 -12.59 23.73 16.46
N GLY A 418 -12.90 23.42 15.20
CA GLY A 418 -12.09 23.78 14.04
C GLY A 418 -10.86 22.88 13.82
N ARG A 419 -10.75 21.77 14.56
CA ARG A 419 -9.67 20.78 14.42
C ARG A 419 -10.17 19.56 13.67
N SER A 420 -9.90 19.52 12.36
CA SER A 420 -10.22 18.35 11.52
C SER A 420 -9.10 17.33 11.64
N LEU A 421 -9.42 16.13 12.11
CA LEU A 421 -8.49 15.00 12.14
C LEU A 421 -8.49 14.33 10.76
N GLY A 422 -7.31 14.18 10.16
CA GLY A 422 -7.14 13.48 8.89
C GLY A 422 -7.10 11.97 9.07
N VAL A 423 -6.93 11.25 7.95
CA VAL A 423 -6.82 9.78 7.94
C VAL A 423 -5.67 9.31 8.83
N ASP A 424 -4.50 9.96 8.73
CA ASP A 424 -3.29 9.58 9.45
C ASP A 424 -3.49 9.73 10.98
N GLU A 425 -4.04 10.84 11.45
CA GLU A 425 -4.35 11.05 12.87
C GLU A 425 -5.37 10.03 13.39
N LEU A 426 -6.43 9.75 12.60
CA LEU A 426 -7.46 8.80 13.00
C LEU A 426 -6.93 7.36 13.01
N LEU A 427 -6.09 6.98 12.05
CA LEU A 427 -5.41 5.68 12.02
C LEU A 427 -4.55 5.47 13.28
N LEU A 428 -3.73 6.46 13.63
CA LEU A 428 -2.88 6.40 14.82
C LEU A 428 -3.68 6.27 16.10
N LEU A 429 -4.73 7.08 16.27
CA LEU A 429 -5.57 7.00 17.46
C LEU A 429 -6.31 5.66 17.53
N GLN A 430 -6.87 5.18 16.43
CA GLN A 430 -7.57 3.89 16.41
C GLN A 430 -6.61 2.72 16.72
N TYR A 431 -5.39 2.74 16.16
CA TYR A 431 -4.36 1.77 16.45
C TYR A 431 -3.98 1.79 17.93
N LEU A 432 -3.71 2.98 18.49
CA LEU A 432 -3.31 3.13 19.89
C LEU A 432 -4.42 2.84 20.91
N LEU A 433 -5.68 2.73 20.48
CA LEU A 433 -6.75 2.20 21.32
C LEU A 433 -6.63 0.69 21.55
N GLN A 434 -6.05 -0.02 20.59
CA GLN A 434 -5.87 -1.48 20.61
C GLN A 434 -4.45 -1.87 21.05
N HIS A 435 -3.47 -1.03 20.75
CA HIS A 435 -2.05 -1.22 21.04
C HIS A 435 -1.56 -0.13 22.01
N PRO A 436 -0.99 -0.45 23.18
CA PRO A 436 -0.65 0.57 24.19
C PRO A 436 0.36 1.62 23.72
N GLU A 437 1.25 1.23 22.82
CA GLU A 437 2.33 2.07 22.31
C GLU A 437 2.63 1.77 20.84
N VAL A 438 3.21 2.75 20.14
CA VAL A 438 3.70 2.61 18.77
C VAL A 438 5.05 3.34 18.62
N ASP A 439 6.02 2.72 17.97
CA ASP A 439 7.25 3.41 17.59
C ASP A 439 7.07 4.23 16.30
N THR A 440 8.03 5.09 15.98
CA THR A 440 7.92 6.00 14.83
C THR A 440 7.92 5.27 13.48
N ALA A 441 8.67 4.17 13.35
CA ALA A 441 8.75 3.40 12.10
C ALA A 441 7.44 2.61 11.87
N THR A 442 6.89 2.03 12.92
CA THR A 442 5.58 1.36 12.89
C THR A 442 4.47 2.36 12.57
N ALA A 443 4.51 3.57 13.15
CA ALA A 443 3.58 4.65 12.82
C ALA A 443 3.70 5.10 11.35
N ALA A 444 4.93 5.22 10.83
CA ALA A 444 5.19 5.56 9.43
C ALA A 444 4.58 4.51 8.49
N ALA A 445 4.83 3.23 8.77
CA ALA A 445 4.29 2.11 7.99
C ALA A 445 2.75 2.06 8.04
N LEU A 446 2.15 2.23 9.21
CA LEU A 446 0.69 2.26 9.39
C LEU A 446 0.03 3.36 8.55
N CYS A 447 0.61 4.56 8.57
CA CYS A 447 0.10 5.70 7.82
C CYS A 447 0.62 5.75 6.37
N GLN A 448 1.44 4.78 5.94
CA GLN A 448 2.02 4.73 4.60
C GLN A 448 2.85 5.99 4.24
N ARG A 449 3.51 6.57 5.24
CA ARG A 449 4.27 7.82 5.17
C ARG A 449 5.76 7.58 5.35
N SER A 450 6.57 8.58 4.99
CA SER A 450 7.96 8.60 5.40
C SER A 450 8.11 8.88 6.90
N ASP A 451 9.22 8.41 7.49
CA ASP A 451 9.63 8.73 8.86
C ASP A 451 9.64 10.24 9.16
N ALA A 452 9.99 11.06 8.17
CA ALA A 452 10.05 12.52 8.34
C ALA A 452 8.65 13.13 8.49
N GLU A 453 7.73 12.77 7.60
CA GLU A 453 6.34 13.27 7.62
C GLU A 453 5.60 12.81 8.87
N ILE A 454 5.80 11.55 9.29
CA ILE A 454 5.08 11.04 10.46
C ILE A 454 5.54 11.72 11.76
N ARG A 455 6.83 12.08 11.88
CA ARG A 455 7.34 12.80 13.06
C ARG A 455 6.69 14.16 13.23
N GLU A 456 6.48 14.88 12.13
CA GLU A 456 5.78 16.18 12.16
C GLU A 456 4.34 16.02 12.65
N ARG A 457 3.64 14.98 12.18
CA ARG A 457 2.27 14.68 12.62
C ARG A 457 2.22 14.25 14.07
N LEU A 458 3.10 13.35 14.51
CA LEU A 458 3.18 12.90 15.91
C LEU A 458 3.45 14.08 16.85
N ALA A 459 4.38 14.98 16.49
CA ALA A 459 4.63 16.21 17.24
C ALA A 459 3.40 17.14 17.31
N THR A 460 2.64 17.23 16.22
CA THR A 460 1.38 18.00 16.18
C THR A 460 0.32 17.38 17.10
N MET A 461 0.16 16.05 17.06
CA MET A 461 -0.78 15.33 17.93
C MET A 461 -0.40 15.41 19.41
N GLU A 462 0.90 15.41 19.73
CA GLU A 462 1.42 15.64 21.08
C GLU A 462 1.15 17.07 21.55
N GLY A 463 1.42 18.08 20.71
CA GLY A 463 1.11 19.48 21.03
C GLY A 463 -0.37 19.75 21.26
N LEU A 464 -1.25 18.95 20.66
CA LEU A 464 -2.70 18.97 20.88
C LEU A 464 -3.15 18.14 22.09
N GLY A 465 -2.25 17.39 22.73
CA GLY A 465 -2.52 16.57 23.91
C GLY A 465 -3.28 15.27 23.60
N TYR A 466 -3.21 14.78 22.36
CA TYR A 466 -3.83 13.51 21.97
C TYR A 466 -2.96 12.31 22.33
N ILE A 467 -1.65 12.46 22.14
CA ILE A 467 -0.64 11.45 22.45
C ILE A 467 0.46 12.05 23.32
N GLU A 468 1.27 11.20 23.93
CA GLU A 468 2.48 11.58 24.68
C GLU A 468 3.66 10.73 24.22
N HIS A 469 4.85 11.34 24.20
CA HIS A 469 6.10 10.67 23.89
C HIS A 469 6.71 10.00 25.14
N GLY A 470 7.16 8.75 24.99
CA GLY A 470 7.85 7.99 26.02
C GLY A 470 9.19 7.41 25.53
N GLY A 471 10.08 7.12 26.48
CA GLY A 471 11.39 6.51 26.18
C GLY A 471 12.41 7.48 25.56
N ALA A 472 13.55 6.93 25.10
CA ALA A 472 14.63 7.69 24.48
C ALA A 472 15.41 6.85 23.46
N GLY A 473 15.95 7.51 22.43
CA GLY A 473 16.77 6.87 21.39
C GLY A 473 16.02 5.77 20.65
N ARG A 474 16.59 4.55 20.61
CA ARG A 474 15.98 3.37 19.96
C ARG A 474 14.75 2.81 20.70
N GLY A 475 14.47 3.28 21.91
CA GLY A 475 13.29 2.90 22.69
C GLY A 475 12.24 4.00 22.78
N ALA A 476 12.25 4.95 21.84
CA ALA A 476 11.22 6.00 21.75
C ALA A 476 9.90 5.43 21.24
N TYR A 477 8.81 5.76 21.92
CA TYR A 477 7.46 5.30 21.59
C TYR A 477 6.43 6.40 21.86
N TRP A 478 5.23 6.20 21.31
CA TRP A 478 4.10 7.10 21.45
C TRP A 478 2.90 6.34 21.99
N CYS A 479 2.14 6.94 22.90
CA CYS A 479 0.89 6.37 23.42
C CYS A 479 -0.20 7.42 23.51
N ILE A 480 -1.49 7.01 23.52
CA ILE A 480 -2.58 7.96 23.76
C ILE A 480 -2.47 8.51 25.18
N HIS A 481 -2.60 9.84 25.30
CA HIS A 481 -2.57 10.53 26.57
C HIS A 481 -3.59 9.90 27.55
N PRO A 482 -3.23 9.56 28.81
CA PRO A 482 -4.06 8.73 29.70
C PRO A 482 -5.49 9.23 29.91
N VAL A 483 -5.67 10.55 30.01
CA VAL A 483 -6.99 11.18 30.16
C VAL A 483 -7.84 11.00 28.91
N LEU A 484 -7.24 11.08 27.72
CA LEU A 484 -7.96 10.84 26.47
C LEU A 484 -8.30 9.36 26.35
N TYR A 485 -7.35 8.46 26.62
CA TYR A 485 -7.60 7.03 26.56
C TYR A 485 -8.76 6.60 27.46
N SER A 486 -8.81 7.08 28.72
CA SER A 486 -9.91 6.75 29.64
C SER A 486 -11.30 7.20 29.16
N ARG A 487 -11.35 8.18 28.25
CA ARG A 487 -12.59 8.66 27.65
C ARG A 487 -12.97 7.87 26.41
N LEU A 488 -11.99 7.37 25.65
CA LEU A 488 -12.18 6.75 24.34
C LEU A 488 -12.28 5.23 24.39
N ALA A 489 -11.59 4.59 25.32
CA ALA A 489 -11.55 3.14 25.39
C ALA A 489 -12.87 2.56 25.91
N ASP A 490 -13.44 1.64 25.15
CA ASP A 490 -14.57 0.84 25.64
C ASP A 490 -14.10 -0.20 26.68
N ASN A 491 -15.03 -0.81 27.41
CA ASN A 491 -14.70 -1.74 28.51
C ASN A 491 -13.74 -2.87 28.09
N GLU A 492 -13.93 -3.45 26.89
CA GLU A 492 -13.07 -4.50 26.35
C GLU A 492 -11.66 -3.98 26.01
N GLN A 493 -11.56 -2.79 25.40
CA GLN A 493 -10.28 -2.16 25.09
C GLN A 493 -9.53 -1.78 26.37
N ALA A 494 -10.22 -1.23 27.36
CA ALA A 494 -9.66 -0.88 28.65
C ALA A 494 -9.17 -2.12 29.41
N GLU A 495 -9.89 -3.25 29.33
CA GLU A 495 -9.46 -4.52 29.92
C GLU A 495 -8.24 -5.10 29.19
N ASN A 496 -8.25 -5.10 27.85
CA ASN A 496 -7.12 -5.55 27.04
C ASN A 496 -5.87 -4.70 27.31
N ARG A 497 -5.97 -3.37 27.36
CA ARG A 497 -4.83 -2.52 27.73
C ARG A 497 -4.33 -2.82 29.13
N ARG A 498 -5.21 -3.00 30.13
CA ARG A 498 -4.77 -3.40 31.48
C ARG A 498 -4.00 -4.72 31.46
N ARG A 499 -4.41 -5.70 30.64
CA ARG A 499 -3.69 -6.97 30.46
C ARG A 499 -2.33 -6.75 29.79
N ILE A 500 -2.25 -5.96 28.72
CA ILE A 500 -1.00 -5.71 28.01
C ILE A 500 -0.02 -4.90 28.88
N ASP A 501 -0.50 -3.86 29.56
CA ASP A 501 0.29 -3.07 30.51
C ASP A 501 0.84 -3.95 31.65
N TRP A 502 0.07 -4.94 32.08
CA TRP A 502 0.48 -5.94 33.07
C TRP A 502 1.59 -6.87 32.54
N GLU A 503 1.44 -7.42 31.34
CA GLU A 503 2.45 -8.26 30.68
C GLU A 503 3.75 -7.49 30.36
N ALA A 504 3.63 -6.24 29.89
CA ALA A 504 4.76 -5.36 29.65
C ALA A 504 5.48 -4.99 30.96
N ALA A 505 4.73 -4.76 32.04
CA ALA A 505 5.30 -4.57 33.38
C ALA A 505 6.03 -5.84 33.85
N LYS A 506 5.48 -7.04 33.64
CA LYS A 506 6.15 -8.32 33.93
C LYS A 506 7.48 -8.44 33.18
N THR A 507 7.45 -8.17 31.88
CA THR A 507 8.64 -8.25 31.01
C THR A 507 9.72 -7.25 31.43
N ARG A 508 9.35 -5.99 31.72
CA ARG A 508 10.31 -4.97 32.21
C ARG A 508 10.95 -5.37 33.53
N VAL A 509 10.15 -5.81 34.50
CA VAL A 509 10.66 -6.25 35.81
C VAL A 509 11.59 -7.45 35.65
N LEU A 510 11.20 -8.44 34.83
CA LEU A 510 12.02 -9.62 34.55
C LEU A 510 13.36 -9.26 33.91
N SER A 511 13.35 -8.38 32.91
CA SER A 511 14.57 -7.89 32.25
C SER A 511 15.54 -7.21 33.22
N ILE A 512 15.03 -6.35 34.10
CA ILE A 512 15.85 -5.68 35.14
C ILE A 512 16.41 -6.70 36.14
N LEU A 513 15.61 -7.70 36.55
CA LEU A 513 16.09 -8.77 37.43
C LEU A 513 17.23 -9.57 36.78
N MET A 514 17.09 -9.92 35.50
CA MET A 514 18.14 -10.61 34.73
C MET A 514 19.41 -9.76 34.63
N ASP A 515 19.29 -8.47 34.33
CA ASP A 515 20.43 -7.56 34.22
C ASP A 515 21.14 -7.34 35.56
N ARG A 516 20.39 -7.21 36.67
CA ARG A 516 20.98 -7.13 38.01
C ARG A 516 21.69 -8.42 38.39
N ALA A 517 21.12 -9.58 38.07
CA ALA A 517 21.78 -10.85 38.30
C ALA A 517 23.12 -10.96 37.54
N LYS A 518 23.18 -10.51 36.27
CA LYS A 518 24.43 -10.49 35.48
C LYS A 518 25.49 -9.57 36.07
N ARG A 519 25.07 -8.49 36.74
CA ARG A 519 25.95 -7.49 37.38
C ARG A 519 26.26 -7.82 38.84
N ASN A 520 25.78 -8.94 39.37
CA ASN A 520 25.92 -9.32 40.77
C ASN A 520 25.31 -8.29 41.74
N GLU A 521 24.25 -7.60 41.30
CA GLU A 521 23.52 -6.60 42.08
C GLU A 521 22.35 -7.25 42.87
N PRO A 522 21.97 -6.70 44.02
CA PRO A 522 20.85 -7.20 44.79
C PRO A 522 19.52 -7.05 44.04
N GLY A 523 18.65 -8.05 44.23
CA GLY A 523 17.33 -8.12 43.58
C GLY A 523 16.41 -6.92 43.86
N LEU A 524 15.25 -6.90 43.21
CA LEU A 524 14.30 -5.80 43.36
C LEU A 524 13.45 -5.98 44.63
N SER A 525 13.31 -4.91 45.40
CA SER A 525 12.30 -4.81 46.45
C SER A 525 10.94 -4.42 45.88
N ASN A 526 9.85 -4.67 46.61
CA ASN A 526 8.51 -4.20 46.23
C ASN A 526 8.46 -2.68 46.01
N LYS A 527 9.25 -1.90 46.77
CA LYS A 527 9.34 -0.44 46.59
C LYS A 527 9.94 -0.09 45.23
N GLU A 528 11.02 -0.75 44.81
CA GLU A 528 11.66 -0.52 43.51
C GLU A 528 10.76 -0.98 42.37
N ILE A 529 10.07 -2.11 42.51
CA ILE A 529 9.10 -2.60 41.50
C ILE A 529 8.01 -1.56 41.26
N ARG A 530 7.44 -0.98 42.33
CA ARG A 530 6.44 0.08 42.21
C ARG A 530 6.98 1.35 41.55
N GLN A 531 8.27 1.65 41.69
CA GLN A 531 8.90 2.78 41.01
C GLN A 531 9.09 2.49 39.51
N ILE A 532 9.33 1.24 39.15
CA ILE A 532 9.50 0.80 37.76
C ILE A 532 8.15 0.73 37.04
N THR A 533 7.11 0.22 37.70
CA THR A 533 5.81 -0.06 37.08
C THR A 533 4.75 0.99 37.38
N TYR A 534 5.00 1.91 38.30
CA TYR A 534 4.04 2.87 38.85
C TYR A 534 2.81 2.23 39.54
N PHE A 535 2.90 0.94 39.88
CA PHE A 535 1.81 0.20 40.50
C PHE A 535 1.68 0.49 42.01
N ASP A 536 0.49 0.23 42.54
CA ASP A 536 0.28 0.18 43.98
C ASP A 536 0.96 -1.05 44.62
N ARG A 537 0.96 -1.11 45.95
CA ARG A 537 1.62 -2.19 46.69
C ARG A 537 1.03 -3.57 46.41
N GLY A 538 -0.29 -3.67 46.29
CA GLY A 538 -1.00 -4.92 46.06
C GLY A 538 -0.88 -5.40 44.61
N GLN A 539 -0.88 -4.48 43.65
CA GLN A 539 -0.59 -4.74 42.24
C GLN A 539 0.85 -5.24 42.04
N ALA A 540 1.84 -4.54 42.60
CA ALA A 540 3.24 -4.98 42.53
C ALA A 540 3.46 -6.35 43.19
N TYR A 541 2.74 -6.66 44.27
CA TYR A 541 2.79 -7.99 44.88
C TYR A 541 2.19 -9.07 43.96
N ARG A 542 0.99 -8.82 43.40
CA ARG A 542 0.35 -9.75 42.46
C ARG A 542 1.20 -10.03 41.23
N LEU A 543 1.78 -8.98 40.63
CA LEU A 543 2.68 -9.08 39.49
C LEU A 543 3.88 -10.01 39.79
N MET A 544 4.46 -9.90 40.98
CA MET A 544 5.57 -10.78 41.36
C MET A 544 5.14 -12.21 41.67
N GLN A 545 3.94 -12.43 42.21
CA GLN A 545 3.44 -13.79 42.41
C GLN A 545 3.24 -14.51 41.08
N GLU A 546 2.72 -13.81 40.07
CA GLU A 546 2.62 -14.35 38.71
C GLU A 546 3.99 -14.62 38.10
N LEU A 547 4.94 -13.68 38.20
CA LEU A 547 6.31 -13.90 37.71
C LEU A 547 7.02 -15.09 38.39
N LEU A 548 6.80 -15.31 39.69
CA LEU A 548 7.33 -16.47 40.42
C LEU A 548 6.70 -17.79 39.94
N ALA A 549 5.42 -17.76 39.57
CA ALA A 549 4.72 -18.93 39.05
C ALA A 549 5.11 -19.25 37.60
N GLU A 550 5.29 -18.21 36.77
CA GLU A 550 5.61 -18.33 35.34
C GLU A 550 7.12 -18.58 35.09
N ASN A 551 8.01 -18.06 35.94
CA ASN A 551 9.46 -18.15 35.77
C ASN A 551 10.15 -18.79 36.97
N HIS A 552 10.51 -20.08 36.84
CA HIS A 552 11.18 -20.85 37.90
C HIS A 552 12.55 -20.31 38.33
N GLN A 553 13.12 -19.34 37.59
CA GLN A 553 14.41 -18.73 37.89
C GLN A 553 14.28 -17.49 38.77
N VAL A 554 13.08 -16.91 38.88
CA VAL A 554 12.81 -15.83 39.81
C VAL A 554 12.56 -16.44 41.18
N VAL A 555 13.25 -15.96 42.20
CA VAL A 555 13.12 -16.46 43.58
C VAL A 555 12.88 -15.30 44.53
N GLN A 556 12.08 -15.56 45.56
CA GLN A 556 11.85 -14.62 46.65
C GLN A 556 12.87 -14.88 47.77
N VAL A 557 13.64 -13.86 48.14
CA VAL A 557 14.68 -13.92 49.17
C VAL A 557 14.36 -12.93 50.29
N GLY A 558 14.59 -13.35 51.54
CA GLY A 558 14.32 -12.54 52.73
C GLY A 558 12.88 -12.64 53.26
N GLN A 559 12.61 -11.97 54.39
CA GLN A 559 11.32 -12.03 55.09
C GLN A 559 10.77 -10.64 55.44
N LYS A 560 9.44 -10.50 55.36
CA LYS A 560 8.67 -9.32 55.75
C LYS A 560 9.16 -8.03 55.08
N ARG A 561 9.82 -7.13 55.82
CA ARG A 561 10.30 -5.84 55.30
C ARG A 561 11.56 -5.95 54.44
N TRP A 562 12.21 -7.11 54.46
CA TRP A 562 13.47 -7.38 53.75
C TRP A 562 13.28 -8.28 52.52
N THR A 563 12.04 -8.51 52.10
CA THR A 563 11.74 -9.33 50.92
C THR A 563 12.26 -8.65 49.66
N ARG A 564 13.07 -9.39 48.90
CA ARG A 564 13.55 -9.03 47.55
C ARG A 564 13.25 -10.19 46.60
N TYR A 565 13.20 -9.85 45.32
CA TYR A 565 13.05 -10.82 44.23
C TYR A 565 14.33 -10.83 43.42
N GLU A 566 14.89 -12.01 43.18
CA GLU A 566 16.19 -12.20 42.52
C GLU A 566 16.03 -13.18 41.36
N TYR A 567 16.86 -13.04 40.33
CA TYR A 567 16.91 -13.96 39.19
C TYR A 567 18.15 -14.86 39.30
N THR A 568 17.94 -16.17 39.23
CA THR A 568 19.01 -17.18 39.33
C THR A 568 19.59 -17.51 37.96
N ILE A 569 20.84 -17.14 37.74
CA ILE A 569 21.60 -17.55 36.55
C ILE A 569 22.04 -18.99 36.78
N ARG A 570 21.52 -19.94 35.98
CA ARG A 570 22.11 -21.28 35.92
C ARG A 570 23.47 -21.14 35.24
N ASN A 571 24.56 -21.38 35.99
CA ASN A 571 25.84 -21.67 35.36
C ASN A 571 25.65 -22.96 34.55
N ALA A 572 25.91 -22.88 33.24
CA ALA A 572 26.02 -24.05 32.39
C ALA A 572 27.21 -24.91 32.83
#